data_AF-A0A945SEW5-F1
#
_entry.id   AF-A0A945SEW5-F1
#
_cell.length_a   1.000
_cell.length_b   1.000
_cell.length_c   1.000
_cell.angle_alpha   90.00
_cell.angle_beta   90.00
_cell.angle_gamma   90.00
#
_symmetry.space_group_name_H-M   'P 1'
#
loop_
_entity.id
_entity.type
_entity.pdbx_description
1 polymer ?
#
loop_
_entity_poly.entity_id
_entity_poly.type
_entity_poly.pdbx_seq_one_letter_code
_entity_poly.pdbx_strand_id
1 'polypeptide(L)' 'AMRKHIKVPGALFFIYLAFNGVERFFIEKIRINTDYNILGGITQAEIISFCLVLTGIIGTAYLYKNKKGV' A
#
# COMPACT_ATOMS: atom_id res chain seq x y z
N ALA A 1 -19.27 4.89 -2.04
CA ALA A 1 -19.96 4.77 -0.73
C ALA A 1 -18.99 4.82 0.47
N MET A 2 -17.82 4.15 0.42
CA MET A 2 -16.88 4.00 1.54
C MET A 2 -16.36 5.31 2.16
N ARG A 3 -16.15 6.38 1.37
CA ARG A 3 -15.70 7.71 1.87
C ARG A 3 -16.55 8.23 3.04
N LYS A 4 -17.87 8.00 3.03
CA LYS A 4 -18.79 8.51 4.08
C LYS A 4 -18.58 7.84 5.44
N HIS A 5 -17.97 6.65 5.48
CA HIS A 5 -17.72 5.90 6.71
C HIS A 5 -16.33 6.19 7.31
N ILE A 6 -15.40 6.76 6.52
CA ILE A 6 -14.06 7.11 6.97
C ILE A 6 -14.06 8.55 7.47
N LYS A 7 -14.27 8.70 8.79
CA LYS A 7 -14.30 10.01 9.48
C LYS A 7 -12.91 10.53 9.87
N VAL A 8 -11.84 9.80 9.59
CA VAL A 8 -10.47 10.16 9.99
C VAL A 8 -9.80 10.88 8.82
N PRO A 9 -9.44 12.18 8.96
CA PRO A 9 -8.72 12.89 7.90
C PRO A 9 -7.37 12.19 7.65
N GLY A 10 -7.00 12.02 6.38
CA GLY A 10 -5.78 11.31 5.97
C GLY A 10 -5.90 9.78 5.89
N ALA A 11 -6.84 9.14 6.59
CA ALA A 11 -6.96 7.67 6.56
C ALA A 11 -7.35 7.16 5.17
N LEU A 12 -8.20 7.89 4.45
CA LEU A 12 -8.56 7.53 3.07
C LEU A 12 -7.32 7.49 2.17
N PHE A 13 -6.40 8.46 2.31
CA PHE A 13 -5.17 8.53 1.52
C PHE A 13 -4.31 7.29 1.74
N PHE A 14 -4.04 6.93 3.00
CA PHE A 14 -3.24 5.75 3.33
C PHE A 14 -3.89 4.43 2.93
N ILE A 15 -5.22 4.33 3.00
CA ILE A 15 -5.97 3.16 2.50
C ILE A 15 -5.80 3.04 0.98
N TYR A 16 -5.92 4.13 0.24
CA TYR A 16 -5.67 4.14 -1.21
C TYR A 16 -4.22 3.80 -1.53
N LEU A 17 -3.27 4.28 -0.74
CA LEU A 17 -1.84 4.02 -0.91
C LEU A 17 -1.53 2.52 -0.73
N ALA A 18 -2.14 1.89 0.28
CA ALA A 18 -2.05 0.45 0.49
C ALA A 18 -2.68 -0.33 -0.67
N PHE A 19 -3.88 0.04 -1.11
CA PHE A 19 -4.53 -0.61 -2.25
C PHE A 19 -3.71 -0.51 -3.54
N ASN A 20 -3.16 0.67 -3.83
CA ASN A 20 -2.33 0.87 -5.00
C ASN A 20 -1.06 0.00 -4.98
N GLY A 21 -0.43 -0.16 -3.82
CA GLY A 21 0.68 -1.10 -3.62
C GLY A 21 0.25 -2.55 -3.86
N VAL A 22 -0.90 -2.97 -3.33
CA VAL A 22 -1.42 -4.33 -3.54
C VAL A 22 -1.70 -4.59 -5.02
N GLU A 23 -2.44 -3.71 -5.70
CA GLU A 23 -2.75 -3.83 -7.13
C GLU A 23 -1.48 -3.95 -7.97
N ARG A 24 -0.48 -3.11 -7.70
CA ARG A 24 0.79 -3.11 -8.41
C ARG A 24 1.60 -4.39 -8.17
N PHE A 25 1.58 -4.93 -6.96
CA PHE A 25 2.21 -6.21 -6.63
C PHE A 25 1.61 -7.36 -7.45
N PHE A 26 0.28 -7.45 -7.53
CA PHE A 26 -0.41 -8.49 -8.30
C PHE A 26 -0.22 -8.33 -9.82
N ILE A 27 -0.23 -7.09 -10.33
CA ILE A 27 0.04 -6.81 -11.76
C ILE A 27 1.43 -7.29 -12.15
N GLU A 28 2.44 -7.06 -11.31
CA GLU A 28 3.81 -7.51 -11.57
C GLU A 28 3.93 -9.04 -11.56
N LYS A 29 3.19 -9.74 -10.68
CA LYS A 29 3.15 -11.22 -10.66
C LYS A 29 2.49 -11.84 -11.89
N ILE A 30 1.51 -11.16 -12.50
CA ILE A 30 0.81 -11.63 -13.72
C ILE A 30 1.64 -11.34 -14.98
N ARG A 31 2.63 -10.44 -14.89
CA ARG A 31 3.43 -10.01 -16.02
C ARG A 31 4.33 -11.16 -16.49
N ILE A 32 3.96 -11.77 -17.62
CA ILE A 32 4.46 -13.08 -18.07
C ILE A 32 5.93 -13.11 -18.54
N ASN A 33 6.65 -11.98 -18.47
CA ASN A 33 8.04 -11.93 -18.91
C ASN A 33 8.73 -10.64 -18.40
N THR A 34 9.35 -10.65 -17.21
CA THR A 34 10.36 -9.65 -16.81
C THR A 34 11.08 -10.05 -15.51
N ASP A 35 11.90 -11.09 -15.57
CA ASP A 35 12.99 -11.28 -14.59
C ASP A 35 14.01 -10.14 -14.75
N TYR A 36 13.77 -8.97 -14.14
CA TYR A 36 14.85 -8.04 -13.83
C TYR A 36 15.51 -8.55 -12.54
N ASN A 37 16.47 -9.45 -12.74
CA ASN A 37 17.14 -10.21 -11.72
C ASN A 37 18.10 -9.31 -10.90
N ILE A 38 17.57 -8.48 -10.02
CA ILE A 38 18.32 -7.75 -9.00
C ILE A 38 17.94 -8.36 -7.66
N LEU A 39 18.92 -8.86 -6.90
CA LEU A 39 18.71 -9.53 -5.59
C LEU A 39 17.88 -10.85 -5.65
N GLY A 40 18.10 -11.70 -6.65
CA GLY A 40 17.59 -13.09 -6.63
C GLY A 40 16.13 -13.26 -7.06
N GLY A 41 15.66 -12.45 -8.02
CA GLY A 41 14.34 -12.59 -8.64
C GLY A 41 13.25 -11.64 -8.09
N ILE A 42 13.62 -10.65 -7.26
CA ILE A 42 12.69 -9.61 -6.79
C ILE A 42 12.75 -8.41 -7.72
N THR A 43 11.60 -7.99 -8.25
CA THR A 43 11.55 -6.81 -9.12
C THR A 43 11.56 -5.50 -8.32
N GLN A 44 12.08 -4.42 -8.92
CA GLN A 44 12.01 -3.07 -8.32
C GLN A 44 10.57 -2.66 -8.00
N ALA A 45 9.64 -3.01 -8.88
CA ALA A 45 8.22 -2.73 -8.70
C ALA A 45 7.63 -3.48 -7.50
N GLU A 46 8.05 -4.72 -7.24
CA GLU A 46 7.67 -5.44 -6.02
C GLU A 46 8.16 -4.73 -4.76
N ILE A 47 9.42 -4.27 -4.73
CA ILE A 47 9.96 -3.52 -3.59
C ILE A 47 9.17 -2.23 -3.34
N ILE A 48 8.91 -1.45 -4.39
CA ILE A 48 8.13 -0.21 -4.29
C ILE A 48 6.71 -0.52 -3.81
N SER A 49 6.08 -1.53 -4.39
CA SER A 49 4.72 -1.94 -4.04
C SER A 49 4.64 -2.39 -2.57
N PHE A 50 5.63 -3.13 -2.08
CA PHE A 50 5.73 -3.54 -0.68
C PHE A 50 5.88 -2.35 0.26
N CYS A 51 6.74 -1.37 -0.07
CA CYS A 51 6.88 -0.14 0.69
C CYS A 51 5.58 0.67 0.75
N LEU A 52 4.83 0.74 -0.35
CA LEU A 52 3.53 1.43 -0.42
C LEU A 52 2.48 0.73 0.46
N VAL A 53 2.42 -0.60 0.45
CA VAL A 53 1.53 -1.36 1.35
C VAL A 53 1.88 -1.10 2.82
N LEU A 54 3.17 -1.20 3.17
CA LEU A 54 3.63 -1.01 4.55
C LEU A 54 3.32 0.40 5.07
N THR A 55 3.63 1.42 4.27
CA THR A 55 3.36 2.83 4.63
C THR A 55 1.86 3.14 4.70
N GLY A 56 1.05 2.56 3.82
CA GLY A 56 -0.41 2.67 3.88
C GLY A 56 -1.01 2.05 5.15
N ILE A 57 -0.54 0.86 5.56
CA ILE A 57 -1.02 0.19 6.78
C ILE A 57 -0.59 0.97 8.03
N ILE A 58 0.70 1.33 8.13
CA ILE A 58 1.25 2.05 9.29
C ILE A 58 0.59 3.43 9.43
N GLY A 59 0.47 4.17 8.32
CA GLY A 59 -0.15 5.50 8.32
C GLY A 59 -1.62 5.46 8.72
N THR A 60 -2.37 4.46 8.24
CA THR A 60 -3.76 4.25 8.65
C THR A 60 -3.83 3.92 10.15
N ALA A 61 -3.07 2.93 10.63
CA ALA A 61 -3.08 2.52 12.03
C ALA A 61 -2.67 3.67 12.96
N TYR A 62 -1.67 4.46 12.59
CA TYR A 62 -1.23 5.64 13.34
C TYR A 62 -2.33 6.69 13.45
N LEU A 63 -3.01 7.03 12.35
CA LEU A 63 -4.09 8.02 12.37
C LEU A 63 -5.29 7.57 13.23
N TYR A 64 -5.66 6.29 13.16
CA TYR A 64 -6.74 5.75 14.00
C TYR A 64 -6.36 5.67 15.49
N LYS A 65 -5.09 5.42 15.81
CA LYS A 65 -4.57 5.42 17.18
C LYS A 65 -4.52 6.84 17.77
N ASN A 66 -4.09 7.83 16.99
CA ASN A 66 -4.05 9.23 17.44
C ASN A 66 -5.45 9.86 17.56
N LYS A 67 -6.42 9.41 16.76
CA LYS A 67 -7.81 9.87 16.92
C LYS A 67 -8.50 9.38 18.21
N LYS A 68 -7.97 8.33 18.84
CA LYS A 68 -8.42 7.87 20.18
C LYS A 68 -7.74 8.63 21.33
N GLY A 69 -6.72 9.45 21.03
CA GLY A 69 -5.95 10.21 22.02
C GLY A 69 -6.33 11.69 22.13
N VAL A 70 -7.42 12.12 21.48
CA VAL A 70 -8.05 13.44 21.61
C VAL A 70 -9.48 13.26 22.11
#